data_AF-A0A9X8DY57-F1
#
_entry.id   AF-A0A9X8DY57-F1
#
_cell.length_a   1.000
_cell.length_b   1.000
_cell.length_c   1.000
_cell.angle_alpha   90.00
_cell.angle_beta   90.00
_cell.angle_gamma   90.00
#
_symmetry.space_group_name_H-M   'P 1'
#
loop_
_entity.id
_entity.type
_entity.pdbx_description
1 polymer ?
#
loop_
_entity_poly.entity_id
_entity_poly.type
_entity_poly.pdbx_seq_one_letter_code
_entity_poly.pdbx_strand_id
1 'polypeptide(L)'
;MQKNGYIGEFEIIDDHRGGKIVIELRGRINKCGVISPRFDVKQSDIEKWINNLLPSRQFGHLVLSTTYGIMDHNEARRKATGGKIIGFFY
;
A
#
# COMPACT_ATOMS: atom_id res chain seq x y z
N MET A 1 -4.34 4.68 -1.37
CA MET A 1 -4.34 4.91 -2.84
C MET A 1 -4.94 6.28 -3.20
N GLN A 2 -6.13 6.64 -2.71
CA GLN A 2 -6.73 7.96 -2.96
C GLN A 2 -5.87 9.13 -2.45
N LYS A 3 -5.35 9.04 -1.21
CA LYS A 3 -4.42 10.03 -0.61
C LYS A 3 -3.19 10.33 -1.50
N ASN A 4 -2.71 9.33 -2.25
CA ASN A 4 -1.54 9.47 -3.13
C ASN A 4 -1.93 9.75 -4.60
N GLY A 5 -3.22 10.00 -4.87
CA GLY A 5 -3.73 10.43 -6.18
C GLY A 5 -3.84 9.33 -7.25
N TYR A 6 -3.78 8.04 -6.88
CA TYR A 6 -3.85 6.93 -7.84
C TYR A 6 -5.28 6.58 -8.26
N ILE A 7 -6.24 6.71 -7.34
CA ILE A 7 -7.68 6.52 -7.58
C ILE A 7 -8.39 7.86 -7.35
N GLY A 8 -9.55 8.02 -7.99
CA GLY A 8 -10.47 9.15 -7.78
C GLY A 8 -11.37 8.91 -6.59
N GLU A 9 -12.60 9.42 -6.68
CA GLU A 9 -13.60 9.17 -5.66
C GLU A 9 -14.01 7.71 -5.63
N PHE A 10 -14.41 7.24 -4.45
CA PHE A 10 -14.94 5.91 -4.27
C PHE A 10 -16.22 5.97 -3.44
N GLU A 11 -17.16 5.10 -3.77
CA GLU A 11 -18.44 4.99 -3.09
C GLU A 11 -18.56 3.60 -2.47
N ILE A 12 -19.03 3.56 -1.22
CA ILE A 12 -19.34 2.32 -0.51
C ILE A 12 -20.85 2.14 -0.55
N ILE A 13 -21.31 1.09 -1.23
CA ILE A 13 -22.71 0.73 -1.33
C ILE A 13 -22.96 -0.41 -0.34
N ASP A 14 -23.84 -0.17 0.63
CA ASP A 14 -24.26 -1.18 1.60
C ASP A 14 -25.38 -2.05 1.02
N ASP A 15 -25.08 -3.34 0.81
CA ASP A 15 -26.03 -4.34 0.35
C ASP A 15 -26.60 -5.21 1.48
N HIS A 16 -26.40 -4.80 2.74
CA HIS A 16 -26.71 -5.56 3.96
C HIS A 16 -26.03 -6.94 4.01
N ARG A 17 -24.98 -7.16 3.19
CA ARG A 17 -24.18 -8.38 3.16
C ARG A 17 -22.71 -8.05 3.39
N GLY A 18 -21.93 -7.99 2.30
CA GLY A 18 -20.48 -7.78 2.33
C GLY A 18 -20.07 -6.38 1.88
N GLY A 19 -21.02 -5.57 1.42
CA GLY A 19 -20.78 -4.27 0.81
C GLY A 19 -20.21 -4.40 -0.61
N LYS A 20 -20.37 -3.33 -1.38
CA LYS A 20 -19.72 -3.15 -2.69
C LYS A 20 -18.98 -1.82 -2.67
N ILE A 21 -17.84 -1.77 -3.35
CA ILE A 21 -17.07 -0.54 -3.48
C ILE A 21 -16.94 -0.22 -4.96
N VAL A 22 -17.45 0.94 -5.35
CA VAL A 22 -17.29 1.48 -6.70
C VAL A 22 -16.15 2.48 -6.65
N ILE A 23 -15.16 2.33 -7.54
CA ILE A 23 -13.94 3.14 -7.53
C ILE A 23 -13.79 3.82 -8.88
N GLU A 24 -13.58 5.14 -8.89
CA GLU A 24 -13.23 5.88 -10.09
C GLU A 24 -11.72 5.72 -10.40
N LEU A 25 -11.40 5.16 -11.57
CA LEU A 25 -10.02 4.98 -12.02
C LEU A 25 -9.59 6.19 -12.87
N ARG A 26 -8.56 6.92 -12.40
CA ARG A 26 -7.99 8.08 -13.13
C ARG A 26 -6.93 7.71 -14.17
N GLY A 27 -6.68 6.41 -14.39
CA GLY A 27 -5.67 5.91 -15.33
C GLY A 27 -4.21 6.07 -14.87
N ARG A 28 -3.95 6.39 -13.59
CA ARG A 28 -2.59 6.57 -13.03
C ARG A 28 -1.99 5.31 -12.40
N ILE A 29 -2.75 4.23 -12.29
CA ILE A 29 -2.28 2.96 -11.73
C ILE A 29 -1.61 2.17 -12.84
N ASN A 30 -0.34 1.83 -12.66
CA ASN A 30 0.34 0.89 -13.53
C ASN A 30 0.10 -0.55 -13.05
N LYS A 31 0.30 -0.77 -11.75
CA LYS A 31 0.09 -2.07 -11.10
C LYS A 31 -0.15 -1.91 -9.61
N CYS A 32 -1.18 -2.56 -9.10
CA CYS A 32 -1.38 -2.79 -7.68
C CYS A 32 -1.41 -4.30 -7.39
N GLY A 33 -0.79 -4.73 -6.29
CA GLY A 33 -0.68 -6.14 -5.95
C GLY A 33 -0.61 -6.37 -4.44
N VAL A 34 -1.09 -7.53 -4.03
CA VAL A 34 -0.97 -8.03 -2.65
C VAL A 34 0.22 -8.97 -2.56
N ILE A 35 0.89 -9.00 -1.41
CA ILE A 35 1.94 -9.98 -1.11
C ILE A 35 1.37 -10.99 -0.12
N SER A 36 1.38 -12.25 -0.53
CA SER A 36 0.94 -13.38 0.28
C SER A 36 2.02 -14.47 0.26
N PRO A 37 2.48 -14.97 1.43
CA PRO A 37 2.06 -14.61 2.78
C PRO A 37 2.54 -13.20 3.19
N ARG A 38 1.88 -12.62 4.21
CA ARG A 38 2.27 -11.32 4.77
C ARG A 38 3.51 -11.47 5.65
N PHE A 39 4.68 -11.31 5.03
CA PHE A 39 5.98 -11.42 5.71
C PHE A 39 6.19 -10.31 6.74
N ASP A 40 6.87 -10.67 7.82
CA ASP A 40 7.39 -9.71 8.81
C ASP A 40 8.64 -9.02 8.26
N VAL A 41 8.63 -7.69 8.28
CA VAL A 41 9.66 -6.83 7.71
C VAL A 41 10.18 -5.90 8.80
N LYS A 42 11.47 -6.03 9.14
CA LYS A 42 12.16 -5.08 10.02
C LYS A 42 12.42 -3.77 9.27
N GLN A 43 12.64 -2.69 10.01
CA GLN A 43 12.96 -1.37 9.42
C GLN A 43 14.17 -1.44 8.47
N SER A 44 15.20 -2.22 8.82
CA SER A 44 16.39 -2.45 7.98
C SER A 44 16.08 -3.11 6.64
N ASP A 45 15.06 -3.97 6.60
CA ASP A 45 14.75 -4.80 5.44
C ASP A 45 13.81 -4.10 4.44
N ILE A 46 13.23 -2.96 4.83
CA ILE A 46 12.32 -2.17 3.99
C ILE A 46 12.99 -1.78 2.67
N GLU A 47 14.28 -1.42 2.68
CA GLU A 47 15.01 -1.03 1.47
C GLU A 47 15.16 -2.19 0.48
N LYS A 48 15.38 -3.40 0.98
CA LYS A 48 15.45 -4.61 0.15
C LYS A 48 14.12 -4.85 -0.57
N TRP A 49 13.01 -4.69 0.14
CA TRP A 49 11.67 -4.84 -0.44
C TRP A 49 11.34 -3.74 -1.46
N ILE A 50 11.74 -2.49 -1.21
CA ILE A 50 11.59 -1.38 -2.16
C ILE A 50 12.31 -1.71 -3.46
N ASN A 51 13.58 -2.11 -3.40
CA ASN A 51 14.37 -2.40 -4.60
C ASN A 51 13.84 -3.60 -5.40
N ASN A 52 13.24 -4.58 -4.72
CA ASN A 52 12.72 -5.79 -5.37
C ASN A 52 11.35 -5.57 -6.02
N LEU A 53 10.51 -4.69 -5.47
CA LEU A 53 9.10 -4.57 -5.85
C LEU A 53 8.77 -3.28 -6.61
N LEU A 54 9.43 -2.18 -6.27
CA LEU A 54 9.14 -0.88 -6.88
C LEU A 54 10.04 -0.69 -8.11
N PRO A 55 9.50 -0.16 -9.21
CA PRO A 55 10.26 0.02 -10.45
C PRO A 55 11.32 1.12 -10.34
N SER A 56 11.18 2.05 -9.38
CA SER A 56 12.13 3.12 -9.12
C SER A 56 12.08 3.56 -7.67
N ARG A 57 13.17 4.15 -7.15
CA ARG A 57 13.23 4.72 -5.79
C ARG A 57 12.35 5.95 -5.61
N GLN A 58 12.03 6.64 -6.70
CA GLN A 58 11.22 7.86 -6.70
C GLN A 58 9.72 7.59 -6.89
N PHE A 59 9.34 6.35 -7.20
CA PHE A 59 7.99 6.03 -7.65
C PHE A 59 7.47 4.74 -7.06
N GLY A 60 6.21 4.78 -6.63
CA GLY A 60 5.50 3.65 -6.05
C GLY A 60 5.49 3.66 -4.52
N HIS A 61 4.54 2.93 -3.97
CA HIS A 61 4.32 2.84 -2.54
C HIS A 61 4.21 1.39 -2.12
N LEU A 62 5.08 1.02 -1.19
CA LEU A 62 4.93 -0.18 -0.39
C LEU A 62 4.05 0.11 0.83
N VAL A 63 3.07 -0.75 1.08
CA VAL A 63 2.11 -0.67 2.19
C VAL A 63 2.44 -1.70 3.26
N LEU A 64 2.57 -1.23 4.50
CA LEU A 64 2.94 -2.02 5.66
C LEU A 64 1.85 -1.90 6.73
N SER A 65 1.52 -3.01 7.37
CA SER A 65 0.75 -3.07 8.62
C SER A 65 1.72 -2.95 9.78
N THR A 66 1.69 -1.84 10.50
CA THR A 66 2.50 -1.63 11.70
C THR A 66 1.61 -1.59 12.94
N THR A 67 2.22 -1.51 14.13
CA THR A 67 1.49 -1.31 15.40
C THR A 67 0.69 0.00 15.44
N TYR A 68 1.13 1.01 14.69
CA TYR A 68 0.45 2.30 14.59
C TYR A 68 -0.61 2.35 13.47
N GLY A 69 -0.92 1.21 12.85
CA GLY A 69 -1.85 1.08 11.74
C GLY A 69 -1.17 0.85 10.39
N ILE A 70 -1.98 0.92 9.33
CA ILE A 70 -1.54 0.75 7.94
C ILE A 70 -0.93 2.06 7.45
N MET A 71 0.30 1.98 6.95
CA MET A 71 1.05 3.14 6.48
C MET A 71 1.93 2.78 5.29
N ASP A 72 2.47 3.81 4.64
CA ASP A 72 3.44 3.62 3.58
C ASP A 72 4.87 3.46 4.14
N HIS A 73 5.78 2.94 3.32
CA HIS A 73 7.18 2.79 3.69
C HIS A 73 7.90 4.09 4.06
N ASN A 74 7.45 5.25 3.55
CA ASN A 74 8.03 6.55 3.92
C ASN A 74 7.62 6.97 5.33
N GLU A 75 6.34 6.84 5.69
CA GLU A 75 5.85 7.07 7.04
C GLU A 75 6.46 6.06 8.03
N ALA A 76 6.58 4.79 7.65
CA ALA A 76 7.23 3.76 8.46
C ALA A 76 8.70 4.09 8.75
N ARG A 77 9.43 4.61 7.76
CA ARG A 77 10.81 5.08 7.92
C ARG A 77 10.91 6.27 8.88
N ARG A 78 10.01 7.25 8.75
CA ARG A 78 9.96 8.42 9.65
C ARG A 78 9.66 8.05 11.09
N LYS A 79 8.79 7.06 11.30
CA LYS A 79 8.41 6.56 12.63
C LYS A 79 9.35 5.45 13.14
N ALA A 80 10.45 5.18 12.44
CA ALA A 80 11.41 4.13 12.76
C ALA A 80 10.76 2.78 13.12
N THR A 81 9.77 2.37 12.33
CA THR A 81 8.92 1.22 12.64
C THR A 81 8.90 0.22 11.48
N GLY A 82 8.95 -1.07 11.81
CA GLY A 82 8.72 -2.19 10.88
C GLY A 82 7.29 -2.71 10.97
N GLY A 83 7.00 -3.83 10.32
CA GLY A 83 5.67 -4.42 10.39
C GLY A 83 5.49 -5.56 9.42
N LYS A 84 4.24 -5.88 9.09
CA LYS A 84 3.90 -6.89 8.09
C LYS A 84 3.66 -6.26 6.73
N ILE A 85 4.25 -6.80 5.68
CA ILE A 85 4.01 -6.33 4.32
C ILE A 85 2.62 -6.76 3.86
N ILE A 86 1.82 -5.80 3.37
CA ILE A 86 0.48 -6.08 2.83
C ILE A 86 0.55 -6.17 1.31
N GLY A 87 1.18 -5.18 0.68
CA GLY A 87 1.15 -5.06 -0.77
C GLY A 87 1.90 -3.83 -1.26
N PHE A 88 1.80 -3.61 -2.56
CA PHE A 88 2.42 -2.49 -3.24
C PHE A 88 1.48 -1.93 -4.30
N PHE A 89 1.69 -0.66 -4.64
CA PHE A 89 1.05 -0.05 -5.80
C PHE A 89 1.95 1.02 -6.40
N TYR A 90 1.90 1.12 -7.72
CA TYR A 90 2.59 2.12 -8.52
C TYR A 90 1.90 2.25 -9.88
#